data_AF-A0A2M8AJ46-F1
#
_entry.id   AF-A0A2M8AJ46-F1
#
_cell.length_a   1.000
_cell.length_b   1.000
_cell.length_c   1.000
_cell.angle_alpha   90.00
_cell.angle_beta   90.00
_cell.angle_gamma   90.00
#
_symmetry.space_group_name_H-M   'P 1'
#
loop_
_entity.id
_entity.type
_entity.pdbx_description
1 polymer ?
#
loop_
_entity_poly.entity_id
_entity_poly.type
_entity_poly.pdbx_seq_one_letter_code
_entity_poly.pdbx_strand_id
1 'polypeptide(L)'
;MLPKSVGSEIGEMMHHITPRCTITLHKASFMSSNLYIPKTCKHCGKAFTARTTVTKYCSDMCAKREYKARKRNEKVQATLV
;
A
#
# COMPACT_ATOMS: atom_id res chain seq x y z
N MET A 1 19.96 14.38 2.86
CA MET A 1 19.13 14.21 1.64
C MET A 1 18.81 12.74 1.48
N LEU A 2 17.59 12.31 1.79
CA LEU A 2 17.20 10.90 1.68
C LEU A 2 16.68 10.61 0.26
N PRO A 3 17.27 9.66 -0.47
CA PRO A 3 16.82 9.35 -1.82
C PRO A 3 15.44 8.69 -1.77
N LYS A 4 14.55 9.15 -2.65
CA LYS A 4 13.25 8.53 -2.92
C LYS A 4 13.51 7.29 -3.78
N SER A 5 13.57 6.12 -3.16
CA SER A 5 13.52 4.84 -3.86
C SER A 5 12.12 4.64 -4.45
N VAL A 6 11.95 5.13 -5.68
CA VAL A 6 10.86 4.73 -6.58
C VAL A 6 11.35 3.47 -7.28
N GLY A 7 11.10 2.31 -6.66
CA GLY A 7 11.31 1.02 -7.30
C GLY A 7 10.15 0.73 -8.25
N SER A 8 10.34 1.07 -9.52
CA SER A 8 9.51 0.64 -10.65
C SER A 8 10.38 -0.27 -11.51
N GLU A 9 10.54 -1.51 -11.09
CA GLU A 9 11.24 -2.54 -11.86
C GLU A 9 10.41 -3.82 -11.81
N ILE A 10 9.58 -4.02 -12.84
CA ILE A 10 9.15 -5.36 -13.25
C ILE A 10 9.32 -5.47 -14.76
N GLY A 11 10.57 -5.34 -15.19
CA GLY A 11 11.03 -5.97 -16.41
C GLY A 11 11.98 -7.08 -16.01
N GLU A 12 11.47 -8.30 -15.82
CA GLU A 12 12.32 -9.48 -15.99
C GLU A 12 11.51 -10.69 -16.47
N MET A 13 11.72 -10.98 -17.74
CA MET A 13 11.41 -12.20 -18.45
C MET A 13 12.38 -13.30 -17.98
N MET A 14 11.89 -14.36 -17.34
CA MET A 14 12.67 -15.57 -17.10
C MET A 14 11.78 -16.80 -17.28
N HIS A 15 11.87 -17.39 -18.47
CA HIS A 15 11.38 -18.75 -18.74
C HIS A 15 12.31 -19.74 -18.04
N HIS A 16 11.98 -20.11 -16.81
CA HIS A 16 12.54 -21.31 -16.19
C HIS A 16 11.84 -22.52 -16.81
N ILE A 17 12.60 -23.34 -17.53
CA ILE A 17 12.15 -24.65 -18.01
C ILE A 17 12.14 -25.57 -16.79
N THR A 18 11.14 -25.43 -15.93
CA THR A 18 10.88 -26.39 -14.85
C THR A 18 10.25 -27.65 -15.42
N PRO A 19 10.71 -28.86 -15.04
CA PRO A 19 10.15 -30.10 -15.53
C PRO A 19 8.70 -30.25 -15.08
N ARG A 20 7.93 -30.77 -16.03
CA ARG A 20 6.50 -31.02 -16.04
C ARG A 20 6.00 -31.78 -14.81
N CYS A 21 5.40 -31.07 -13.86
CA CYS A 21 4.32 -31.63 -13.04
C CYS A 21 3.25 -30.55 -12.79
N THR A 22 2.56 -30.14 -13.86
CA THR A 22 1.45 -29.18 -13.79
C THR A 22 0.16 -29.90 -13.36
N ILE A 23 0.07 -30.27 -12.10
CA ILE A 23 -1.23 -30.35 -11.43
C ILE A 23 -1.62 -28.89 -11.16
N THR A 24 -2.24 -28.22 -12.13
CA THR A 24 -2.73 -26.84 -11.96
C THR A 24 -3.99 -26.84 -11.09
N LEU A 25 -3.80 -27.06 -9.79
CA LEU A 25 -4.74 -26.59 -8.76
C LEU A 25 -4.45 -25.11 -8.44
N HIS A 26 -4.35 -24.27 -9.48
CA HIS A 26 -4.12 -22.83 -9.34
C HIS A 26 -5.43 -22.06 -9.51
N LYS A 27 -6.44 -22.38 -8.69
CA LYS A 27 -7.59 -21.49 -8.52
C LYS A 27 -8.25 -21.63 -7.15
N ALA A 28 -7.48 -21.94 -6.12
CA ALA A 28 -7.95 -21.75 -4.76
C ALA A 28 -7.92 -20.23 -4.46
N SER A 29 -9.09 -19.60 -4.34
CA SER A 29 -9.28 -18.22 -3.84
C SER A 29 -8.95 -18.09 -2.35
N PHE A 30 -7.86 -18.71 -1.88
CA PHE A 30 -7.57 -18.97 -0.48
C PHE A 30 -7.19 -17.70 0.34
N MET A 31 -7.12 -16.52 -0.27
CA MET A 31 -6.77 -15.29 0.44
C MET A 31 -7.85 -14.21 0.49
N SER A 32 -9.11 -14.48 0.10
CA SER A 32 -10.14 -13.43 0.16
C SER A 32 -11.06 -13.57 1.36
N SER A 33 -10.58 -13.13 2.53
CA SER A 33 -11.50 -12.77 3.62
C SER A 33 -12.14 -11.42 3.29
N ASN A 34 -13.46 -11.39 3.07
CA ASN A 34 -14.23 -10.16 2.88
C ASN A 34 -14.42 -9.44 4.23
N LEU A 35 -13.37 -8.78 4.69
CA LEU A 35 -13.37 -8.03 5.94
C LEU A 35 -13.89 -6.60 5.69
N TYR A 36 -14.84 -6.14 6.48
CA TYR A 36 -15.38 -4.79 6.42
C TYR A 36 -15.30 -4.15 7.80
N ILE A 37 -14.39 -3.19 7.98
CA ILE A 37 -14.17 -2.51 9.26
C ILE A 37 -14.58 -1.05 9.14
N PRO A 38 -15.58 -0.55 9.89
CA PRO A 38 -15.89 0.87 9.94
C PRO A 38 -14.76 1.63 10.64
N LYS A 39 -14.22 2.67 9.98
CA LYS A 39 -13.13 3.50 10.48
C LYS A 39 -13.34 4.97 10.12
N THR A 40 -12.63 5.84 10.81
CA THR A 40 -12.57 7.28 10.48
C THR A 40 -11.26 7.59 9.77
N CYS A 41 -11.32 8.34 8.67
CA CYS A 41 -10.14 8.72 7.90
C CYS A 41 -9.28 9.69 8.71
N LYS A 42 -8.01 9.33 8.93
CA LYS A 42 -7.07 10.17 9.70
C LYS A 42 -6.77 11.53 9.06
N HIS A 43 -7.00 11.68 7.76
CA HIS A 43 -6.70 12.92 7.03
C HIS A 43 -7.91 13.86 6.93
N CYS A 44 -9.10 13.34 6.58
CA CYS A 44 -10.28 14.17 6.33
C CYS A 44 -11.42 13.98 7.34
N GLY A 45 -11.27 13.10 8.33
CA GLY A 45 -12.27 12.87 9.38
C GLY A 45 -13.54 12.15 8.93
N LYS A 46 -13.67 11.76 7.65
CA LYS A 46 -14.85 11.05 7.14
C LYS A 46 -14.89 9.60 7.58
N ALA A 47 -16.07 9.10 7.92
CA ALA A 47 -16.30 7.67 8.12
C ALA A 47 -16.15 6.91 6.79
N PHE A 48 -15.53 5.74 6.82
CA PHE A 48 -15.36 4.85 5.67
C PHE A 48 -15.23 3.40 6.11
N THR A 49 -15.51 2.47 5.21
CA THR A 49 -15.35 1.03 5.45
C THR A 49 -14.02 0.55 4.87
N ALA A 50 -13.12 0.07 5.74
CA ALA A 50 -11.83 -0.47 5.36
C ALA A 50 -11.91 -1.98 5.08
N ARG A 51 -11.13 -2.45 4.09
CA ARG A 51 -10.98 -3.88 3.80
C ARG A 51 -9.83 -4.57 4.55
N THR A 52 -8.93 -3.79 5.16
CA THR A 52 -7.82 -4.32 5.95
C THR A 52 -7.65 -3.54 7.25
N THR A 53 -7.03 -4.20 8.23
CA THR A 53 -6.71 -3.60 9.54
C THR A 53 -5.68 -2.47 9.43
N VAL A 54 -4.81 -2.52 8.40
CA VAL A 54 -3.75 -1.53 8.18
C VAL A 54 -4.21 -0.26 7.45
N THR A 55 -5.36 -0.28 6.76
CA THR A 55 -5.89 0.92 6.08
C THR A 55 -6.28 2.00 7.10
N LYS A 56 -5.74 3.21 6.89
CA LYS A 56 -5.91 4.41 7.77
C LYS A 56 -6.68 5.56 7.10
N TYR A 57 -6.88 5.50 5.79
CA TYR A 57 -7.43 6.59 4.97
C TYR A 57 -8.55 6.07 4.07
N CYS A 58 -9.53 6.93 3.80
CA CYS A 58 -10.68 6.58 2.95
C CYS A 58 -10.34 6.52 1.45
N SER A 59 -9.22 7.09 1.01
CA SER A 59 -8.80 7.09 -0.39
C SER A 59 -7.29 7.33 -0.54
N ASP A 60 -6.74 6.96 -1.69
CA ASP A 60 -5.34 7.20 -2.04
C ASP A 60 -4.99 8.70 -2.05
N MET A 61 -5.94 9.55 -2.39
CA MET A 61 -5.74 11.00 -2.34
C MET A 61 -5.46 11.47 -0.91
N CYS A 62 -6.23 10.97 0.06
CA CYS A 62 -6.02 11.30 1.47
C CYS A 62 -4.67 10.77 1.97
N ALA A 63 -4.31 9.53 1.61
CA ALA A 63 -3.02 8.95 1.97
C ALA A 63 -1.84 9.77 1.40
N LYS A 64 -1.92 10.16 0.12
CA LYS A 64 -0.87 10.96 -0.56
C LYS A 64 -0.74 12.35 0.04
N ARG A 65 -1.86 13.01 0.38
CA ARG A 65 -1.84 14.34 1.02
C ARG A 65 -1.19 14.28 2.39
N GLU A 66 -1.59 13.32 3.22
CA GLU A 66 -1.03 13.13 4.56
C GLU A 66 0.47 12.81 4.50
N TYR A 67 0.89 11.93 3.59
CA TYR A 67 2.31 11.64 3.37
C TYR A 67 3.11 12.90 3.03
N LYS A 68 2.60 13.75 2.13
CA LYS A 68 3.25 15.01 1.74
C LYS A 68 3.27 16.01 2.90
N ALA A 69 2.20 16.09 3.69
CA ALA A 69 2.12 16.94 4.88
C ALA A 69 3.17 16.54 5.91
N ARG A 70 3.25 15.24 6.26
CA ARG A 70 4.27 14.69 7.15
C ARG A 70 5.68 15.01 6.66
N LYS A 71 5.97 14.82 5.37
CA LYS A 71 7.29 15.15 4.79
C LYS A 71 7.62 16.64 4.79
N ARG A 72 6.62 17.53 4.70
CA ARG A 72 6.84 18.97 4.88
C ARG A 72 7.14 19.30 6.34
N ASN A 73 6.36 18.75 7.27
CA ASN A 73 6.57 18.94 8.70
C ASN A 73 7.95 18.42 9.15
N GLU A 74 8.40 17.26 8.66
CA GLU A 74 9.76 16.74 8.93
C GLU A 74 10.85 17.75 8.53
N LYS A 75 10.71 18.42 7.37
CA LYS A 75 11.68 19.42 6.90
C LYS A 75 11.68 20.68 7.75
N VAL A 76 10.48 21.17 8.10
CA VAL A 76 10.31 22.34 8.96
C VAL A 76 10.91 22.06 10.33
N GLN A 77 10.57 20.92 10.94
CA GLN A 77 11.12 20.51 12.22
C GLN A 77 12.64 20.36 12.18
N ALA A 78 13.21 19.77 11.13
CA ALA A 78 14.66 19.67 10.98
C ALA A 78 15.38 21.02 10.83
N THR A 79 14.65 22.10 10.52
CA THR A 79 15.20 23.47 10.44
C THR A 79 15.03 24.25 11.75
N LEU A 80 14.08 23.83 12.60
CA LEU A 80 13.77 24.46 13.89
C LEU A 80 14.56 23.85 15.07
N VAL A 81 15.40 22.85 14.79
CA VAL A 81 16.37 22.23 15.72
C VAL A 81 17.75 22.77 15.39
#